data_AF-A0A1Z3HI21-F1
#
_entry.id   AF-A0A1Z3HI21-F1
#
_cell.length_a   1.000
_cell.length_b   1.000
_cell.length_c   1.000
_cell.angle_alpha   90.00
_cell.angle_beta   90.00
_cell.angle_gamma   90.00
#
_symmetry.space_group_name_H-M   'P 1'
#
loop_
_entity.id
_entity.type
_entity.pdbx_description
1 polymer ?
#
loop_
_entity_poly.entity_id
_entity_poly.type
_entity_poly.pdbx_seq_one_letter_code
_entity_poly.pdbx_strand_id
1 'polypeptide(L)' 'MVHFQPYLLTARDFIYRYFIYRYGDASQYELIDGECIGLELTGIHEQVAGFIGRKLNVAIDQQDHPYSNPI' A
#
# COMPACT_ATOMS: atom_id res chain seq x y z
N MET A 1 31.96 -20.08 -4.19
CA MET A 1 31.07 -20.48 -3.08
C MET A 1 30.60 -19.18 -2.42
N VAL A 2 29.32 -18.81 -2.52
CA VAL A 2 28.82 -17.55 -1.93
C VAL A 2 28.40 -17.86 -0.50
N HIS A 3 29.06 -17.22 0.47
CA HIS A 3 28.74 -17.38 1.88
C HIS A 3 27.51 -16.54 2.21
N PHE A 4 26.36 -17.18 2.43
CA PHE A 4 25.15 -16.51 2.90
C PHE A 4 25.18 -16.49 4.43
N GLN A 5 25.30 -15.31 5.04
CA GLN A 5 25.05 -15.14 6.48
C GLN A 5 23.59 -14.71 6.67
N PRO A 6 22.66 -15.62 7.01
CA PRO A 6 21.30 -15.22 7.34
C PRO A 6 21.33 -14.45 8.66
N TYR A 7 20.78 -13.24 8.67
CA TYR A 7 20.48 -12.50 9.87
C TYR A 7 18.97 -12.35 10.00
N LEU A 8 18.44 -12.61 11.21
CA LEU A 8 17.02 -12.41 11.47
C LEU A 8 16.74 -10.90 11.48
N LEU A 9 15.81 -10.48 10.64
CA LEU A 9 15.31 -9.10 10.66
C LEU A 9 14.20 -8.97 11.71
N THR A 10 14.20 -7.85 12.42
CA THR A 10 12.99 -7.42 13.13
C THR A 10 11.92 -7.05 12.10
N ALA A 11 10.64 -7.19 12.45
CA ALA A 11 9.56 -6.75 11.58
C ALA A 11 9.74 -5.27 11.16
N ARG A 12 10.20 -4.42 12.08
CA ARG A 12 10.50 -3.02 11.80
C ARG A 12 11.59 -2.86 10.75
N ASP A 13 12.73 -3.52 10.92
CA ASP A 13 13.83 -3.40 9.95
C ASP A 13 13.44 -3.97 8.59
N PHE A 14 12.67 -5.05 8.56
CA PHE A 14 12.12 -5.60 7.32
C PHE A 14 11.19 -4.59 6.63
N ILE A 15 10.21 -4.04 7.34
CA ILE A 15 9.28 -3.03 6.79
C ILE A 15 10.05 -1.83 6.23
N TYR A 16 10.92 -1.20 7.02
CA TYR A 16 11.56 0.04 6.60
C TYR A 16 12.66 -0.17 5.56
N ARG A 17 13.56 -1.14 5.78
CA ARG A 17 14.76 -1.29 4.94
C ARG A 17 14.50 -2.12 3.70
N TYR A 18 13.54 -3.04 3.75
CA TYR A 18 13.23 -3.91 2.62
C TYR A 18 12.02 -3.41 1.85
N PHE A 19 10.89 -3.18 2.53
CA PHE A 19 9.65 -2.87 1.85
C PHE A 19 9.53 -1.39 1.48
N ILE A 20 9.48 -0.47 2.47
CA ILE A 20 9.27 0.97 2.24
C ILE A 20 10.37 1.54 1.35
N TYR A 21 11.64 1.23 1.61
CA TYR A 21 12.76 1.75 0.81
C TYR A 21 12.67 1.35 -0.68
N ARG A 22 12.11 0.18 -1.00
CA ARG A 22 12.08 -0.34 -2.39
C ARG A 22 10.75 -0.14 -3.09
N TYR A 23 9.65 -0.15 -2.34
CA TYR A 23 8.30 -0.25 -2.86
C TYR A 23 7.35 0.80 -2.27
N GLY A 24 7.81 1.66 -1.35
CA GLY A 24 6.93 2.62 -0.65
C GLY A 24 6.18 3.58 -1.56
N ASP A 25 6.76 3.93 -2.71
CA ASP A 25 6.12 4.80 -3.71
C ASP A 25 5.43 4.01 -4.85
N ALA A 26 5.46 2.68 -4.79
CA ALA A 26 4.97 1.80 -5.83
C ALA A 26 3.61 1.21 -5.41
N SER A 27 2.51 1.84 -5.85
CA SER A 27 1.14 1.45 -5.49
C SER A 27 0.73 0.05 -5.98
N GLN A 28 1.55 -0.58 -6.83
CA GLN A 28 1.35 -1.94 -7.31
C GLN A 28 1.94 -3.01 -6.39
N TYR A 29 2.49 -2.64 -5.23
CA TYR A 29 3.00 -3.61 -4.24
C TYR A 29 2.39 -3.37 -2.87
N GLU A 30 1.98 -4.46 -2.23
CA GLU A 30 1.47 -4.46 -0.87
C GLU A 30 2.30 -5.38 0.02
N LEU A 31 2.47 -5.01 1.28
CA LEU A 31 3.08 -5.87 2.29
C LEU A 31 2.00 -6.53 3.12
N ILE A 32 1.77 -7.82 2.92
CA ILE A 32 0.72 -8.59 3.58
C ILE A 32 1.39 -9.76 4.32
N ASP A 33 1.18 -9.86 5.63
CA ASP A 33 1.74 -10.92 6.49
C ASP A 33 3.26 -11.16 6.36
N GLY A 34 4.01 -10.10 6.04
CA GLY A 34 5.46 -10.17 5.85
C GLY A 34 5.89 -10.55 4.44
N GLU A 35 4.95 -10.71 3.50
CA GLU A 35 5.20 -10.99 2.10
C GLU A 35 4.91 -9.76 1.23
N CYS A 36 5.81 -9.45 0.30
CA CYS A 36 5.60 -8.40 -0.69
C CYS A 36 4.84 -8.99 -1.88
N ILE A 37 3.59 -8.57 -2.05
CA ILE A 37 2.66 -9.06 -3.07
C ILE A 37 2.52 -7.99 -4.16
N GLY A 38 2.72 -8.39 -5.41
CA GLY A 38 2.44 -7.53 -6.56
C GLY A 38 0.96 -7.59 -6.91
N LEU A 39 0.32 -6.42 -7.03
CA LEU A 39 -1.06 -6.29 -7.50
C LEU A 39 -1.10 -6.40 -9.03
N GLU A 40 -2.06 -7.19 -9.52
CA GLU A 40 -2.37 -7.24 -10.96
C GLU A 40 -3.39 -6.15 -11.31
N LEU A 41 -3.05 -5.31 -12.29
CA LEU A 41 -3.97 -4.33 -12.83
C LEU A 41 -4.99 -5.04 -13.72
N THR A 42 -6.28 -4.96 -13.37
CA THR A 42 -7.34 -5.66 -14.11
C THR A 42 -8.15 -4.75 -15.04
N GLY A 43 -7.88 -3.45 -15.01
CA GLY A 43 -8.54 -2.38 -15.77
C GLY A 43 -9.93 -2.04 -15.25
N ILE A 44 -10.82 -3.04 -15.21
CA ILE A 44 -12.21 -2.86 -14.76
C ILE A 44 -12.25 -2.52 -13.26
N HIS A 45 -11.40 -3.14 -12.45
CA HIS A 45 -11.34 -2.86 -11.01
C HIS A 45 -10.99 -1.40 -10.74
N GLU A 46 -10.01 -0.84 -11.46
CA GLU A 46 -9.57 0.54 -11.31
C GLU A 46 -10.65 1.54 -11.79
N GLN A 47 -11.39 1.21 -12.85
CA GLN A 47 -12.52 2.02 -13.30
C GLN A 47 -13.64 2.07 -12.26
N VAL A 48 -13.99 0.91 -11.68
CA VAL A 48 -15.01 0.83 -10.63
C VAL A 48 -14.55 1.56 -9.36
N ALA A 49 -13.31 1.35 -8.93
CA ALA A 49 -12.71 2.03 -7.79
C ALA A 49 -12.70 3.55 -7.99
N GLY A 50 -12.29 4.03 -9.17
CA GLY A 50 -12.30 5.46 -9.50
C GLY A 50 -13.71 6.06 -9.50
N PHE A 51 -14.71 5.34 -10.00
CA PHE A 51 -16.11 5.78 -9.98
C PHE A 51 -16.67 5.88 -8.55
N ILE A 52 -16.41 4.87 -7.71
CA ILE A 52 -16.81 4.88 -6.29
C ILE A 52 -16.10 6.01 -5.55
N GLY A 53 -14.78 6.14 -5.70
CA GLY A 53 -13.98 7.19 -5.07
C GLY A 53 -14.48 8.59 -5.43
N ARG A 54 -14.81 8.85 -6.71
CA ARG A 54 -15.42 10.11 -7.13
C ARG A 54 -16.71 10.43 -6.37
N LYS A 55 -17.61 9.47 -6.23
CA LYS A 55 -18.89 9.68 -5.56
C LYS A 55 -18.73 9.88 -4.06
N LEU A 56 -17.85 9.09 -3.45
CA LEU A 56 -17.54 9.19 -2.02
C LEU A 56 -16.92 10.54 -1.69
N ASN A 57 -15.94 11.00 -2.46
CA ASN A 57 -15.30 12.31 -2.26
C ASN A 57 -16.31 13.46 -2.30
N VAL A 58 -17.21 13.46 -3.30
CA VAL A 58 -18.28 14.47 -3.39
C VAL A 58 -19.20 14.44 -2.15
N ALA A 59 -19.53 13.25 -1.65
CA ALA A 59 -20.38 13.13 -0.47
C ALA A 59 -19.68 13.61 0.81
N ILE A 60 -18.39 13.30 0.99
CA ILE A 60 -17.56 13.79 2.09
C ILE A 60 -17.52 15.32 2.08
N ASP A 61 -17.23 15.90 0.91
CA ASP A 61 -17.13 17.36 0.73
C ASP A 61 -18.48 18.04 1.03
N GLN A 62 -19.60 17.47 0.58
CA GLN A 62 -20.94 18.03 0.81
C GLN A 62 -21.37 17.99 2.29
N GLN A 63 -20.83 17.06 3.08
CA GLN A 63 -21.16 16.89 4.49
C GLN A 63 -20.16 17.61 5.42
N ASP A 64 -19.16 18.29 4.85
CA ASP A 64 -18.06 18.93 5.58
C ASP A 64 -17.37 17.95 6.55
N HIS A 65 -17.19 16.70 6.09
CA HIS A 65 -16.55 15.65 6.87
C HIS A 65 -15.04 15.60 6.63
N PRO A 66 -14.23 15.29 7.66
CA PRO A 66 -12.80 15.10 7.48
C PRO A 66 -12.52 13.80 6.73
N TYR A 67 -11.57 13.83 5.79
CA TYR A 67 -11.13 12.65 5.04
C TYR A 67 -10.39 11.62 5.90
N SER A 68 -9.78 12.06 6.99
CA SER A 68 -9.02 11.23 7.90
C SER A 68 -9.25 11.67 9.33
N ASN A 69 -9.12 10.73 10.26
CA ASN A 69 -9.02 11.09 11.66
C ASN A 69 -7.76 11.94 11.90
N PRO A 70 -7.79 12.91 12.84
CA PRO A 70 -6.58 13.59 13.26
C PRO A 70 -5.55 12.57 13.76
N ILE A 71 -4.28 12.77 13.39
CA ILE A 71 -3.11 11.99 13.84
C ILE A 71 -2.64 12.51 15.19
#